data_AF-A0A0F8F7A7-F1
#
_entry.id   AF-A0A0F8F7A7-F1
#
_cell.length_a   1.000
_cell.length_b   1.000
_cell.length_c   1.000
_cell.angle_alpha   90.00
_cell.angle_beta   90.00
_cell.angle_gamma   90.00
#
_symmetry.space_group_name_H-M   'P 1'
#
loop_
_entity.id
_entity.type
_entity.pdbx_description
1 polymer ?
#
loop_
_entity_poly.entity_id
_entity_poly.type
_entity_poly.pdbx_seq_one_letter_code
_entity_poly.pdbx_strand_id
1 'polypeptide(L)'
;MTLYFSSQRKEGQIIFHAVSKDVPPGIPVDEINLVPIKITIYGPDDCTVKDQQELLDKRIKRISSETYAQGALITQADIAILLEESTKTISQHITSLEKKGELVPTRGKMEGHRSWDKPQEKKLWSFTSKVMNILRSKERQNIVAKPSCAM
;
A
#
# COMPACT_ATOMS: atom_id res chain seq x y z
N MET A 1 1.05 8.31 22.72
CA MET A 1 -0.11 7.68 22.05
C MET A 1 0.36 6.66 21.00
N THR A 2 1.29 5.76 21.34
CA THR A 2 1.92 4.80 20.41
C THR A 2 1.58 3.34 20.75
N LEU A 3 1.12 3.08 21.98
CA LEU A 3 0.82 1.74 22.50
C LEU A 3 -0.49 1.13 21.98
N TYR A 4 -1.41 1.91 21.40
CA TYR A 4 -2.74 1.42 21.00
C TYR A 4 -2.79 0.73 19.63
N PHE A 5 -1.78 0.92 18.77
CA PHE A 5 -1.80 0.32 17.43
C PHE A 5 -1.44 -1.17 17.41
N SER A 6 -0.91 -1.73 18.49
CA SER A 6 -0.56 -3.16 18.53
C SER A 6 -1.78 -4.06 18.70
N SER A 7 -2.83 -3.62 19.40
CA SER A 7 -3.98 -4.47 19.75
C SER A 7 -5.06 -4.59 18.66
N GLN A 8 -4.97 -3.81 17.57
CA GLN A 8 -5.94 -3.84 16.46
C GLN A 8 -5.35 -4.27 15.10
N ARG A 9 -4.11 -4.77 15.09
CA ARG A 9 -3.50 -5.30 13.86
C ARG A 9 -3.87 -6.76 13.67
N LYS A 10 -4.22 -7.11 12.45
CA LYS A 10 -4.36 -8.50 12.03
C LYS A 10 -2.97 -9.09 11.77
N GLU A 11 -2.88 -10.41 11.74
CA GLU A 11 -1.67 -11.12 11.36
C GLU A 11 -1.16 -10.65 9.99
N GLY A 12 0.17 -10.58 9.84
CA GLY A 12 0.81 -10.08 8.61
C GLY A 12 0.73 -8.57 8.41
N GLN A 13 0.12 -7.80 9.33
CA GLN A 13 0.10 -6.34 9.30
C GLN A 13 1.14 -5.70 10.22
N ILE A 14 1.75 -4.62 9.74
CA ILE A 14 2.68 -3.79 10.50
C ILE A 14 2.19 -2.34 10.57
N ILE A 15 2.76 -1.57 11.52
CA ILE A 15 2.69 -0.12 11.47
C ILE A 15 3.95 0.38 10.81
N PHE A 16 3.79 1.14 9.73
CA PHE A 16 4.86 1.79 9.02
C PHE A 16 4.68 3.31 9.10
N HIS A 17 5.76 4.07 9.17
CA HIS A 17 5.70 5.52 9.19
C HIS A 17 6.04 6.04 7.80
N ALA A 18 5.02 6.48 7.06
CA ALA A 18 5.17 6.96 5.69
C ALA A 18 5.00 8.47 5.61
N VAL A 19 5.50 9.08 4.55
CA VAL A 19 5.41 10.54 4.33
C VAL A 19 3.96 10.92 4.07
N SER A 20 3.43 11.93 4.77
CA SER A 20 2.09 12.45 4.47
C SER A 20 1.99 12.89 3.00
N LYS A 21 0.85 12.60 2.36
CA LYS A 21 0.58 13.01 0.97
C LYS A 21 0.54 14.54 0.80
N ASP A 22 0.31 15.27 1.89
CA ASP A 22 0.12 16.72 1.89
C ASP A 22 1.45 17.48 2.05
N VAL A 23 2.57 16.76 2.21
CA VAL A 23 3.91 17.35 2.33
C VAL A 23 4.37 17.88 0.97
N PRO A 24 4.60 19.19 0.82
CA PRO A 24 5.11 19.74 -0.43
C PRO A 24 6.56 19.27 -0.70
N PRO A 25 6.97 19.16 -1.98
CA PRO A 25 8.32 18.75 -2.34
C PRO A 25 9.35 19.80 -1.93
N GLY A 26 10.55 19.35 -1.55
CA GLY A 26 11.66 20.21 -1.14
C GLY A 26 11.76 20.48 0.36
N ILE A 27 10.91 19.84 1.18
CA ILE A 27 11.07 19.85 2.64
C ILE A 27 12.27 18.95 3.01
N PRO A 28 13.21 19.44 3.85
CA PRO A 28 14.31 18.63 4.37
C PRO A 28 13.79 17.36 5.06
N VAL A 29 14.53 16.25 4.95
CA VAL A 29 14.11 14.96 5.53
C VAL A 29 13.75 15.07 7.02
N ASP A 30 14.46 15.93 7.74
CA ASP A 30 14.31 16.16 9.18
C ASP A 30 13.00 16.88 9.54
N GLU A 31 12.35 17.53 8.57
CA GLU A 31 11.09 18.27 8.73
C GLU A 31 9.89 17.52 8.13
N ILE A 32 10.10 16.32 7.59
CA ILE A 32 9.03 15.55 6.95
C ILE A 32 8.07 14.99 8.02
N ASN A 33 6.81 15.39 7.92
CA ASN A 33 5.73 14.81 8.71
C ASN A 33 5.47 13.35 8.29
N LEU A 34 5.83 12.41 9.17
CA LEU A 34 5.53 11.00 9.03
C LEU A 34 4.18 10.66 9.67
N VAL A 35 3.37 9.88 8.96
CA VAL A 35 2.07 9.39 9.41
C VAL A 35 2.19 7.89 9.68
N PRO A 36 1.79 7.41 10.88
CA PRO A 36 1.69 5.98 11.14
C PRO A 36 0.53 5.40 10.33
N ILE A 37 0.85 4.43 9.48
CA ILE A 37 -0.09 3.71 8.63
C ILE A 37 -0.04 2.22 8.93
N LYS A 38 -1.19 1.56 8.82
CA LYS A 38 -1.30 0.10 8.93
C LYS A 38 -1.20 -0.51 7.55
N ILE A 39 -0.16 -1.29 7.29
CA ILE A 39 0.03 -1.97 6.00
C ILE A 39 0.13 -3.48 6.17
N THR A 40 -0.41 -4.21 5.21
CA THR A 40 -0.45 -5.67 5.16
C THR A 40 0.71 -6.18 4.30
N ILE A 41 1.75 -6.73 4.94
CA ILE A 41 2.90 -7.32 4.24
C ILE A 41 2.53 -8.72 3.73
N TYR A 42 1.91 -9.52 4.59
CA TYR A 42 1.46 -10.87 4.29
C TYR A 42 -0.06 -10.94 4.40
N GLY A 43 -0.73 -11.32 3.32
CA GLY A 43 -2.19 -11.51 3.30
C GLY A 43 -2.54 -12.99 3.14
N PRO A 44 -3.66 -13.48 3.69
CA PRO A 44 -4.07 -14.88 3.55
C PRO A 44 -4.29 -15.29 2.08
N ASP A 45 -4.69 -14.34 1.23
CA ASP A 45 -4.87 -14.57 -0.20
C ASP A 45 -3.52 -14.78 -0.93
N ASP A 46 -2.37 -14.57 -0.29
CA ASP A 46 -1.04 -14.77 -0.91
C ASP A 46 -0.76 -16.26 -1.12
N CYS A 47 -1.29 -17.11 -0.25
CA CYS A 47 -1.10 -18.56 -0.28
C CYS A 47 -1.67 -19.21 -1.56
N THR A 48 -2.60 -18.53 -2.23
CA THR A 48 -3.23 -19.05 -3.46
C THR A 48 -2.43 -18.70 -4.71
N VAL A 49 -1.43 -17.82 -4.61
CA VAL A 49 -0.63 -17.36 -5.75
C VAL A 49 0.56 -18.30 -5.92
N LYS A 50 0.69 -18.89 -7.10
CA LYS A 50 1.75 -19.87 -7.40
C LYS A 50 3.01 -19.25 -8.01
N ASP A 51 2.85 -18.11 -8.67
CA ASP A 51 3.95 -17.41 -9.34
C ASP A 51 4.53 -16.30 -8.45
N GLN A 52 5.85 -16.25 -8.35
CA GLN A 52 6.54 -15.28 -7.49
C GLN A 52 6.38 -13.85 -8.02
N GLN A 53 6.36 -13.65 -9.34
CA GLN A 53 6.20 -12.32 -9.92
C GLN A 53 4.79 -11.78 -9.69
N GLU A 54 3.77 -12.63 -9.86
CA GLU A 54 2.39 -12.29 -9.54
C GLU A 54 2.20 -11.96 -8.05
N LEU A 55 2.86 -12.71 -7.17
CA LEU A 55 2.83 -12.45 -5.73
C LEU A 55 3.44 -11.08 -5.38
N LEU A 56 4.59 -10.76 -5.98
CA LEU A 56 5.24 -9.46 -5.85
C LEU A 56 4.34 -8.33 -6.37
N ASP A 57 3.80 -8.46 -7.58
CA ASP A 57 2.87 -7.49 -8.17
C ASP A 57 1.65 -7.24 -7.25
N LYS A 58 1.10 -8.31 -6.67
CA LYS A 58 -0.02 -8.26 -5.74
C LYS A 58 0.33 -7.50 -4.45
N ARG A 59 1.51 -7.77 -3.86
CA ARG A 59 1.96 -7.11 -2.64
C ARG A 59 2.32 -5.64 -2.86
N ILE A 60 3.00 -5.31 -3.96
CA ILE A 60 3.31 -3.92 -4.34
C ILE A 60 2.03 -3.09 -4.48
N LYS A 61 1.01 -3.62 -5.19
CA LYS A 61 -0.30 -2.97 -5.31
C LYS A 61 -0.97 -2.78 -3.96
N ARG A 62 -0.94 -3.81 -3.10
CA ARG A 62 -1.54 -3.75 -1.76
C ARG A 62 -0.91 -2.65 -0.92
N ILE A 63 0.42 -2.68 -0.75
CA ILE A 63 1.16 -1.75 0.11
C ILE A 63 0.97 -0.30 -0.36
N SER A 64 1.14 -0.05 -1.66
CA SER A 64 0.96 1.29 -2.23
C SER A 64 -0.48 1.81 -2.05
N SER A 65 -1.48 0.96 -2.32
CA SER A 65 -2.89 1.35 -2.20
C SER A 65 -3.32 1.58 -0.75
N GLU A 66 -2.92 0.72 0.18
CA GLU A 66 -3.23 0.86 1.61
C GLU A 66 -2.57 2.12 2.20
N THR A 67 -1.32 2.41 1.79
CA THR A 67 -0.61 3.63 2.19
C THR A 67 -1.35 4.88 1.71
N TYR A 68 -1.70 4.90 0.42
CA TYR A 68 -2.41 6.03 -0.18
C TYR A 68 -3.80 6.25 0.44
N ALA A 69 -4.54 5.17 0.69
CA ALA A 69 -5.86 5.23 1.34
C ALA A 69 -5.81 5.83 2.75
N GLN A 70 -4.65 5.75 3.43
CA GLN A 70 -4.42 6.33 4.76
C GLN A 70 -3.80 7.73 4.73
N GLY A 71 -3.73 8.36 3.55
CA GLY A 71 -3.25 9.73 3.42
C GLY A 71 -1.72 9.87 3.40
N ALA A 72 -0.99 8.80 3.12
CA ALA A 72 0.46 8.82 3.01
C ALA A 72 0.95 8.31 1.65
N LEU A 73 2.19 8.62 1.32
CA LEU A 73 2.89 8.15 0.13
C LEU A 73 4.10 7.32 0.53
N ILE A 74 4.30 6.21 -0.17
CA ILE A 74 5.42 5.29 0.06
C ILE A 74 6.41 5.39 -1.10
N THR A 75 7.71 5.28 -0.80
CA THR A 75 8.75 5.27 -1.84
C THR A 75 9.00 3.86 -2.38
N GLN A 76 9.60 3.76 -3.57
CA GLN A 76 10.02 2.45 -4.11
C GLN A 76 11.11 1.79 -3.24
N ALA A 77 11.95 2.60 -2.58
CA ALA A 77 12.96 2.12 -1.66
C ALA A 77 12.34 1.50 -0.40
N ASP A 78 11.30 2.12 0.15
CA ASP A 78 10.57 1.56 1.30
C ASP A 78 9.92 0.22 0.92
N ILE A 79 9.26 0.15 -0.24
CA ILE A 79 8.66 -1.11 -0.72
C ILE A 79 9.72 -2.20 -0.88
N ALA A 80 10.90 -1.85 -1.41
CA ALA A 80 12.02 -2.78 -1.57
C ALA A 80 12.48 -3.34 -0.22
N ILE A 81 12.63 -2.48 0.79
CA ILE A 81 12.97 -2.89 2.17
C ILE A 81 11.88 -3.79 2.76
N LEU A 82 10.60 -3.39 2.62
CA LEU A 82 9.46 -4.11 3.20
C LEU A 82 9.24 -5.49 2.58
N LEU A 83 9.61 -5.68 1.32
CA LEU A 83 9.44 -6.93 0.59
C LEU A 83 10.75 -7.70 0.41
N GLU A 84 11.84 -7.26 1.05
CA GLU A 84 13.17 -7.86 0.96
C GLU A 84 13.67 -8.04 -0.48
N GLU A 85 13.36 -7.06 -1.34
CA GLU A 85 13.68 -7.07 -2.76
C GLU A 85 14.60 -5.91 -3.14
N SER A 86 15.18 -5.98 -4.34
CA SER A 86 15.96 -4.85 -4.85
C SER A 86 15.05 -3.72 -5.35
N THR A 87 15.49 -2.47 -5.17
CA THR A 87 14.78 -1.30 -5.72
C THR A 87 14.61 -1.38 -7.24
N LYS A 88 15.57 -2.01 -7.93
CA LYS A 88 15.51 -2.29 -9.37
C LYS A 88 14.37 -3.27 -9.70
N THR A 89 14.25 -4.36 -8.96
CA THR A 89 13.15 -5.34 -9.10
C THR A 89 11.81 -4.62 -8.91
N ILE A 90 11.65 -3.90 -7.81
CA ILE A 90 10.42 -3.15 -7.52
C ILE A 90 10.07 -2.18 -8.64
N SER A 91 11.04 -1.41 -9.14
CA SER A 91 10.85 -0.47 -10.25
C SER A 91 10.39 -1.16 -11.55
N GLN A 92 10.96 -2.32 -11.88
CA GLN A 92 10.55 -3.12 -13.03
C GLN A 92 9.12 -3.64 -12.90
N HIS A 93 8.76 -4.17 -11.73
CA HIS A 93 7.40 -4.64 -11.45
C HIS A 93 6.37 -3.50 -11.52
N ILE A 94 6.67 -2.34 -10.93
CA ILE A 94 5.82 -1.14 -11.03
C ILE A 94 5.61 -0.74 -12.49
N THR A 95 6.69 -0.70 -13.27
CA THR A 95 6.61 -0.37 -14.71
C THR A 95 5.76 -1.39 -15.49
N SER A 96 5.87 -2.67 -15.16
CA SER A 96 5.07 -3.74 -15.76
C SER A 96 3.58 -3.59 -15.44
N LEU A 97 3.25 -3.31 -14.18
CA LEU A 97 1.88 -3.04 -13.73
C LEU A 97 1.27 -1.83 -14.42
N GLU A 98 2.02 -0.73 -14.52
CA GLU A 98 1.59 0.48 -15.21
C GLU A 98 1.32 0.23 -16.70
N LYS A 99 2.16 -0.56 -17.38
CA LYS A 99 1.94 -0.97 -18.78
C LYS A 99 0.65 -1.79 -18.94
N LYS A 100 0.25 -2.55 -17.91
CA LYS A 100 -1.03 -3.28 -17.86
C LYS A 100 -2.22 -2.36 -17.51
N GLY A 101 -1.99 -1.06 -17.30
CA GLY A 101 -3.01 -0.07 -16.96
C GLY A 101 -3.41 -0.06 -15.48
N GLU A 102 -2.68 -0.80 -14.65
CA GLU A 102 -2.80 -0.80 -13.19
C GLU A 102 -2.15 0.44 -12.61
N LEU A 103 -2.69 0.92 -11.49
CA LEU A 103 -2.21 2.13 -10.87
C LEU A 103 -1.48 1.81 -9.56
N VAL A 104 -0.28 2.36 -9.40
CA VAL A 104 0.59 2.13 -8.23
C VAL A 104 1.04 3.49 -7.66
N PRO A 105 0.34 4.03 -6.64
CA PRO A 105 0.65 5.33 -6.09
C PRO A 105 1.95 5.27 -5.26
N THR A 106 3.01 5.90 -5.76
CA THR A 106 4.31 6.01 -5.06
C THR A 106 4.81 7.45 -5.04
N ARG A 107 5.61 7.81 -4.03
CA ARG A 107 6.04 9.19 -3.77
C ARG A 107 6.83 9.81 -4.93
N GLY A 108 7.87 9.13 -5.43
CA GLY A 108 8.73 9.66 -6.50
C GLY A 108 7.98 9.95 -7.81
N LYS A 109 6.85 9.29 -8.05
CA LYS A 109 5.95 9.56 -9.18
C LYS A 109 5.05 10.77 -8.94
N MET A 110 4.59 10.97 -7.70
CA MET A 110 3.76 12.12 -7.30
C MET A 110 4.60 13.41 -7.20
N GLU A 111 5.88 13.32 -6.85
CA GLU A 111 6.80 14.45 -6.76
C GLU A 111 7.19 15.03 -8.13
N GLY A 112 7.44 14.17 -9.13
CA GLY A 112 7.88 14.60 -10.47
C GLY A 112 6.77 15.16 -11.38
N HIS A 113 5.51 15.00 -10.98
CA HIS A 113 4.35 15.12 -11.87
C HIS A 113 3.29 16.04 -11.24
N ARG A 114 3.71 17.22 -10.78
CA ARG A 114 2.83 18.28 -10.24
C ARG A 114 1.84 18.85 -11.29
N SER A 115 1.95 18.39 -12.53
CA SER A 115 0.96 18.53 -13.62
C SER A 115 0.26 17.18 -13.85
N TRP A 116 -0.55 16.75 -12.90
CA TRP A 116 -1.59 15.73 -13.14
C TRP A 116 -2.92 16.44 -13.09
N ASP A 117 -3.36 16.90 -14.25
CA ASP A 117 -4.77 17.20 -14.44
C ASP A 117 -5.63 15.95 -14.18
N LYS A 118 -6.88 16.21 -13.87
CA LYS A 118 -7.82 15.43 -13.02
C LYS A 118 -8.38 14.06 -13.53
N PRO A 119 -8.01 13.41 -14.66
CA PRO A 119 -8.55 12.08 -15.02
C PRO A 119 -8.06 10.92 -14.15
N GLN A 120 -6.76 10.88 -13.82
CA GLN A 120 -6.22 9.74 -13.06
C GLN A 120 -6.60 9.79 -11.59
N GLU A 121 -6.79 10.97 -11.00
CA GLU A 121 -7.33 11.13 -9.66
C GLU A 121 -8.74 10.56 -9.52
N LYS A 122 -9.59 10.65 -10.57
CA LYS A 122 -10.91 9.99 -10.58
C LYS A 122 -10.80 8.46 -10.68
N LYS A 123 -9.84 7.95 -11.46
CA LYS A 123 -9.56 6.51 -11.55
C LYS A 123 -8.99 5.98 -10.21
N LEU A 124 -8.12 6.77 -9.58
CA LEU A 124 -7.60 6.60 -8.22
C LEU A 124 -8.73 6.60 -7.20
N TRP A 125 -9.61 7.61 -7.18
CA TRP A 125 -10.70 7.72 -6.21
C TRP A 125 -11.76 6.64 -6.40
N SER A 126 -12.06 6.25 -7.65
CA SER A 126 -12.95 5.10 -7.92
C SER A 126 -12.29 3.78 -7.52
N PHE A 127 -10.98 3.62 -7.75
CA PHE A 127 -10.21 2.47 -7.31
C PHE A 127 -10.09 2.41 -5.78
N THR A 128 -9.74 3.50 -5.10
CA THR A 128 -9.65 3.58 -3.64
C THR A 128 -11.02 3.41 -3.02
N SER A 129 -12.09 3.96 -3.60
CA SER A 129 -13.46 3.69 -3.14
C SER A 129 -13.82 2.22 -3.29
N LYS A 130 -13.43 1.58 -4.39
CA LYS A 130 -13.63 0.13 -4.61
C LYS A 130 -12.80 -0.70 -3.63
N VAL A 131 -11.53 -0.37 -3.42
CA VAL A 131 -10.63 -1.03 -2.46
C VAL A 131 -11.12 -0.80 -1.03
N MET A 132 -11.51 0.40 -0.65
CA MET A 132 -12.09 0.72 0.67
C MET A 132 -13.40 -0.01 0.89
N ASN A 133 -14.24 -0.15 -0.13
CA ASN A 133 -15.46 -0.95 -0.04
C ASN A 133 -15.15 -2.45 0.10
N ILE A 134 -14.13 -2.97 -0.57
CA ILE A 134 -13.66 -4.35 -0.43
C ILE A 134 -13.02 -4.58 0.95
N LEU A 135 -12.20 -3.65 1.44
CA LEU A 135 -11.58 -3.73 2.76
C LEU A 135 -12.65 -3.65 3.86
N ARG A 136 -13.62 -2.73 3.75
CA ARG A 136 -14.77 -2.67 4.66
C ARG A 136 -15.69 -3.90 4.57
N SER A 137 -15.85 -4.52 3.39
CA SER A 137 -16.65 -5.74 3.27
C SER A 137 -15.93 -6.95 3.85
N LYS A 138 -14.62 -7.08 3.64
CA LYS A 138 -13.75 -8.10 4.26
C LYS A 138 -13.62 -7.92 5.78
N GLU A 139 -13.71 -6.69 6.29
CA GLU A 139 -13.82 -6.41 7.72
C GLU A 139 -15.18 -6.84 8.28
N ARG A 140 -16.29 -6.58 7.58
CA ARG A 140 -17.64 -7.04 7.99
C ARG A 140 -17.80 -8.56 7.94
N GLN A 141 -17.28 -9.22 6.90
CA GLN A 141 -17.34 -10.68 6.78
C GLN A 141 -16.47 -11.40 7.82
N ASN A 142 -15.35 -10.81 8.24
CA ASN A 142 -14.52 -11.34 9.32
C ASN A 142 -15.10 -11.13 10.74
N ILE A 143 -16.13 -10.29 10.91
CA ILE A 143 -16.90 -10.26 12.19
C ILE A 143 -17.82 -11.49 12.28
N VAL A 144 -18.19 -12.09 11.15
CA VAL A 144 -19.11 -13.24 11.08
C VAL A 144 -18.38 -14.58 10.91
N ALA A 145 -17.19 -14.59 10.29
CA ALA A 145 -16.39 -15.80 10.11
C ALA A 145 -15.25 -15.89 11.14
N LYS A 146 -15.50 -16.58 12.26
CA LYS A 146 -14.41 -17.22 13.02
C LYS A 146 -13.85 -18.36 12.16
N PRO A 147 -12.56 -18.43 11.84
CA PRO A 147 -11.99 -19.63 11.27
C PRO A 147 -11.93 -20.71 12.36
N SER A 148 -12.78 -21.73 12.22
CA SER A 148 -12.54 -23.05 12.80
C SER A 148 -11.39 -23.68 12.01
N CYS A 149 -10.16 -23.49 12.48
CA CYS A 149 -9.07 -24.41 12.17
C CYS A 149 -8.78 -25.18 13.45
N ALA A 150 -9.36 -26.38 13.54
CA ALA A 150 -9.06 -27.35 14.59
C ALA A 150 -7.68 -27.96 14.32
N MET A 151 -6.87 -28.07 15.39
CA MET A 151 -5.79 -29.05 15.50
C MET A 151 -6.37 -30.44 15.71
#